data_AF-A0A396Q4W9-F1
#
_entry.id   AF-A0A396Q4W9-F1
#
_cell.length_a   1.000
_cell.length_b   1.000
_cell.length_c   1.000
_cell.angle_alpha   90.00
_cell.angle_beta   90.00
_cell.angle_gamma   90.00
#
_symmetry.space_group_name_H-M   'P 1'
#
loop_
_entity.id
_entity.type
_entity.pdbx_description
1 polymer ?
#
loop_
_entity_poly.entity_id
_entity_poly.type
_entity_poly.pdbx_seq_one_letter_code
_entity_poly.pdbx_strand_id
1 'polypeptide(L)'
;MKTTFFQYKKMYNRIENRLKETSAMTLTEMLAALLILSMTAVAIAGGVTAVKNAYQKVTQKAEAQQILSATAELMTDELSSALEEEDGGTDGWDFLSGKNGIWMHFESNHEQGICKVYGDEEPGTSNGDLGQNTVEENTADNSDQGSKNGVSVPLLSQAAMGNLFYTDYDSYIYEDGCFKVKDLAVYYRNEEINSAERVPAAILNELVVRAVNLGDTQS
;
A
#
# COMPACT_ATOMS: atom_id res chain seq x y z
N MET A 1 5.15 -58.54 -19.06
CA MET A 1 4.98 -57.21 -19.70
C MET A 1 4.28 -57.30 -21.07
N LYS A 2 3.23 -58.11 -21.23
CA LYS A 2 2.42 -58.22 -22.49
C LYS A 2 0.91 -58.06 -22.26
N THR A 3 0.48 -58.07 -21.00
CA THR A 3 -0.93 -57.99 -20.58
C THR A 3 -1.48 -56.56 -20.56
N THR A 4 -0.64 -55.55 -20.33
CA THR A 4 -1.03 -54.13 -20.31
C THR A 4 -1.28 -53.56 -21.71
N PHE A 5 -0.50 -53.98 -22.72
CA PHE A 5 -0.64 -53.48 -24.10
C PHE A 5 -1.94 -53.94 -24.77
N PHE A 6 -2.38 -55.17 -24.47
CA PHE A 6 -3.64 -55.72 -25.01
C PHE A 6 -4.87 -55.05 -24.41
N GLN A 7 -4.80 -54.65 -23.14
CA GLN A 7 -5.87 -53.88 -22.47
C GLN A 7 -6.00 -52.48 -23.06
N TYR A 8 -4.88 -51.82 -23.35
CA TYR A 8 -4.89 -50.51 -24.00
C TYR A 8 -5.55 -50.55 -25.37
N LYS A 9 -5.21 -51.55 -26.19
CA LYS A 9 -5.82 -51.74 -27.52
C LYS A 9 -7.32 -52.05 -27.45
N LYS A 10 -7.74 -52.83 -26.45
CA LYS A 10 -9.16 -53.17 -26.24
C LYS A 10 -9.97 -51.97 -25.74
N MET A 11 -9.37 -51.13 -24.88
CA MET A 11 -9.96 -49.87 -24.41
C MET A 11 -10.05 -48.85 -25.55
N TYR A 12 -8.99 -48.69 -26.33
CA TYR A 12 -8.95 -47.80 -27.49
C TYR A 12 -10.00 -48.20 -28.53
N ASN A 13 -10.06 -49.47 -28.94
CA ASN A 13 -11.07 -49.96 -29.89
C ASN A 13 -12.51 -49.83 -29.35
N ARG A 14 -12.70 -49.89 -28.03
CA ARG A 14 -14.02 -49.69 -27.42
C ARG A 14 -14.45 -48.22 -27.47
N ILE A 15 -13.51 -47.29 -27.27
CA ILE A 15 -13.75 -45.84 -27.42
C ILE A 15 -14.01 -45.50 -28.89
N GLU A 16 -13.22 -46.06 -29.81
CA GLU A 16 -13.36 -45.85 -31.24
C GLU A 16 -14.71 -46.40 -31.76
N ASN A 17 -15.15 -47.58 -31.29
CA ASN A 17 -16.46 -48.12 -31.63
C ASN A 17 -17.62 -47.31 -31.03
N ARG A 18 -17.45 -46.70 -29.87
CA ARG A 18 -18.45 -45.79 -29.26
C ARG A 18 -18.56 -44.46 -30.02
N LEU A 19 -17.45 -43.97 -30.58
CA LEU A 19 -17.44 -42.81 -31.47
C LEU A 19 -18.02 -43.12 -32.86
N LYS A 20 -17.99 -44.40 -33.28
CA LYS A 20 -18.54 -44.91 -34.55
C LYS A 20 -20.01 -45.34 -34.45
N GLU A 21 -20.55 -45.51 -33.24
CA GLU A 21 -22.00 -45.59 -33.00
C GLU A 21 -22.59 -44.19 -33.20
N THR A 22 -22.71 -43.80 -34.47
CA THR A 22 -23.44 -42.63 -34.91
C THR A 22 -24.92 -42.88 -34.60
N SER A 23 -25.34 -42.67 -33.35
CA SER A 23 -26.71 -42.20 -33.14
C SER A 23 -26.78 -40.91 -33.95
N ALA A 24 -27.40 -40.98 -35.12
CA ALA A 24 -27.51 -39.84 -36.01
C ALA A 24 -28.20 -38.74 -35.22
N MET A 25 -27.41 -37.78 -34.69
CA MET A 25 -27.95 -36.62 -34.03
C MET A 25 -28.89 -35.99 -35.05
N THR A 26 -30.17 -36.02 -34.71
CA THR A 26 -31.17 -35.41 -35.56
C THR A 26 -30.81 -33.92 -35.70
N LEU A 27 -31.07 -33.30 -36.85
CA LEU A 27 -30.72 -31.89 -37.11
C LEU A 27 -31.19 -30.94 -35.99
N THR A 28 -32.32 -31.28 -35.37
CA THR A 28 -32.91 -30.63 -34.20
C THR A 28 -32.06 -30.72 -32.93
N GLU A 29 -31.40 -31.86 -32.70
CA GLU A 29 -30.52 -32.08 -31.55
C GLU A 29 -29.21 -31.30 -31.70
N MET A 30 -28.67 -31.21 -32.93
CA MET A 30 -27.53 -30.35 -33.24
C MET A 30 -27.86 -28.86 -33.05
N LEU A 31 -29.05 -28.44 -33.47
CA LEU A 31 -29.54 -27.08 -33.25
C LEU A 31 -29.71 -26.77 -31.76
N ALA A 32 -30.30 -27.70 -31.00
CA ALA A 32 -30.46 -27.58 -29.55
C ALA A 32 -29.11 -27.52 -28.83
N ALA A 33 -28.15 -28.35 -29.22
CA ALA A 33 -26.79 -28.34 -28.66
C ALA A 33 -26.07 -27.02 -28.96
N LEU A 34 -26.17 -26.49 -30.18
CA LEU A 34 -25.60 -25.19 -30.54
C LEU A 34 -26.25 -24.04 -29.77
N LEU A 35 -27.57 -24.08 -29.55
CA LEU A 35 -28.25 -23.09 -28.71
C LEU A 35 -27.74 -23.13 -27.26
N ILE A 36 -27.62 -24.31 -26.65
CA ILE A 36 -27.09 -24.45 -25.28
C ILE A 36 -25.64 -23.97 -25.20
N LEU A 37 -24.79 -24.34 -26.18
CA LEU A 37 -23.39 -23.91 -26.22
C LEU A 37 -23.26 -22.39 -26.40
N SER A 38 -24.04 -21.77 -27.29
CA SER A 38 -24.02 -20.32 -27.45
C SER A 38 -24.46 -19.58 -26.19
N MET A 39 -25.52 -20.05 -25.51
CA MET A 39 -25.98 -19.44 -24.26
C MET A 39 -24.95 -19.58 -23.13
N THR A 40 -24.33 -20.75 -22.98
CA THR A 40 -23.28 -20.96 -21.97
C THR A 40 -22.03 -20.14 -22.26
N ALA A 41 -21.62 -20.01 -23.53
CA ALA A 41 -20.48 -19.18 -23.92
C ALA A 41 -20.68 -17.70 -23.58
N VAL A 42 -21.86 -17.15 -23.86
CA VAL A 42 -22.20 -15.75 -23.52
C VAL A 42 -22.27 -15.57 -22.00
N ALA A 43 -22.85 -16.52 -21.27
CA ALA A 43 -22.92 -16.47 -19.81
C ALA A 43 -21.52 -16.47 -19.16
N ILE A 44 -20.58 -17.27 -19.66
CA ILE A 44 -19.19 -17.29 -19.18
C ILE A 44 -18.49 -15.97 -19.51
N ALA A 45 -18.65 -15.46 -20.74
CA ALA A 45 -18.03 -14.21 -21.16
C ALA A 45 -18.48 -13.02 -20.30
N GLY A 46 -19.78 -12.95 -19.97
CA GLY A 46 -20.31 -11.95 -19.05
C GLY A 46 -19.87 -12.15 -17.60
N GLY A 47 -19.82 -13.40 -17.12
CA GLY A 47 -19.41 -13.71 -15.76
C GLY A 47 -17.94 -13.37 -15.47
N VAL A 48 -17.02 -13.71 -16.38
CA VAL A 48 -15.58 -13.49 -16.19
C VAL A 48 -15.23 -12.00 -16.06
N THR A 49 -15.89 -11.13 -16.81
CA THR A 49 -15.64 -9.67 -16.74
C THR A 49 -16.14 -9.09 -15.42
N ALA A 50 -17.33 -9.50 -14.96
CA ALA A 50 -17.87 -9.09 -13.66
C ALA A 50 -16.97 -9.55 -12.50
N VAL A 51 -16.50 -10.80 -12.54
CA VAL A 51 -15.57 -11.35 -11.54
C VAL A 51 -14.25 -10.62 -11.56
N LYS A 52 -13.69 -10.32 -12.74
CA LYS A 52 -12.44 -9.57 -12.85
C LYS A 52 -12.56 -8.19 -12.19
N ASN A 53 -13.62 -7.46 -12.49
CA ASN A 53 -13.83 -6.12 -11.93
C ASN A 53 -14.05 -6.18 -10.41
N ALA A 54 -14.84 -7.14 -9.93
CA ALA A 54 -15.06 -7.35 -8.51
C ALA A 54 -13.76 -7.74 -7.78
N TYR A 55 -12.97 -8.63 -8.37
CA TYR A 55 -11.70 -9.07 -7.82
C TYR A 55 -10.73 -7.89 -7.73
N GLN A 56 -10.55 -7.12 -8.80
CA GLN A 56 -9.68 -5.94 -8.80
C GLN A 56 -10.05 -4.95 -7.69
N LYS A 57 -11.34 -4.65 -7.50
CA LYS A 57 -11.80 -3.76 -6.44
C LYS A 57 -11.49 -4.28 -5.04
N VAL A 58 -11.68 -5.58 -4.82
CA VAL A 58 -11.38 -6.21 -3.52
C VAL A 58 -9.86 -6.27 -3.27
N THR A 59 -9.08 -6.61 -4.29
CA THR A 59 -7.62 -6.69 -4.21
C THR A 59 -7.00 -5.33 -3.89
N GLN A 60 -7.38 -4.28 -4.62
CA GLN A 60 -6.84 -2.93 -4.36
C GLN A 60 -7.17 -2.43 -2.95
N LYS A 61 -8.37 -2.74 -2.45
CA LYS A 61 -8.75 -2.38 -1.07
C LYS A 61 -7.89 -3.13 -0.04
N ALA A 62 -7.61 -4.41 -0.27
CA ALA A 62 -6.75 -5.20 0.59
C ALA A 62 -5.29 -4.69 0.55
N GLU A 63 -4.78 -4.34 -0.63
CA GLU A 63 -3.45 -3.73 -0.80
C GLU A 63 -3.35 -2.39 -0.05
N ALA A 64 -4.35 -1.51 -0.18
CA ALA A 64 -4.39 -0.25 0.55
C ALA A 64 -4.40 -0.45 2.07
N GLN A 65 -5.13 -1.45 2.57
CA GLN A 65 -5.14 -1.80 3.99
C GLN A 65 -3.78 -2.35 4.46
N GLN A 66 -3.10 -3.12 3.63
CA GLN A 66 -1.76 -3.62 3.94
C GLN A 66 -0.76 -2.46 4.03
N ILE A 67 -0.81 -1.52 3.09
CA ILE A 67 0.02 -0.31 3.11
C ILE A 67 -0.26 0.50 4.38
N LEU A 68 -1.54 0.74 4.70
CA LEU A 68 -1.93 1.47 5.91
C LEU A 68 -1.38 0.80 7.19
N SER A 69 -1.50 -0.52 7.28
CA SER A 69 -1.00 -1.29 8.42
C SER A 69 0.53 -1.19 8.52
N ALA A 70 1.24 -1.29 7.40
CA ALA A 70 2.70 -1.17 7.37
C ALA A 70 3.16 0.24 7.74
N THR A 71 2.48 1.29 7.25
CA THR A 71 2.77 2.67 7.63
C THR A 71 2.55 2.90 9.11
N ALA A 72 1.41 2.43 9.65
CA ALA A 72 1.12 2.55 11.08
C ALA A 72 2.15 1.83 11.94
N GLU A 73 2.61 0.65 11.52
CA GLU A 73 3.67 -0.10 12.20
C GLU A 73 4.99 0.67 12.20
N LEU A 74 5.42 1.21 11.06
CA LEU A 74 6.65 1.99 10.96
C LEU A 74 6.59 3.30 11.75
N MET A 75 5.45 4.01 11.73
CA MET A 75 5.25 5.19 12.57
C MET A 75 5.29 4.80 14.05
N THR A 76 4.64 3.70 14.42
CA THR A 76 4.66 3.18 15.80
C THR A 76 6.07 2.83 16.25
N ASP A 77 6.86 2.19 15.39
CA ASP A 77 8.24 1.79 15.68
C ASP A 77 9.16 3.01 15.88
N GLU A 78 8.96 4.11 15.16
CA GLU A 78 9.68 5.37 15.44
C GLU A 78 9.18 6.05 16.72
N LEU A 79 7.87 6.31 16.80
CA LEU A 79 7.25 7.08 17.89
C LEU A 79 7.36 6.40 19.26
N SER A 80 7.31 5.06 19.30
CA SER A 80 7.47 4.31 20.55
C SER A 80 8.89 4.41 21.12
N SER A 81 9.88 4.58 20.24
CA SER A 81 11.30 4.70 20.58
C SER A 81 11.73 6.12 20.89
N ALA A 82 10.88 7.12 20.64
CA ALA A 82 11.20 8.54 20.85
C ALA A 82 11.68 8.81 22.29
N LEU A 83 12.72 9.64 22.40
CA LEU A 83 13.41 9.96 23.65
C LEU A 83 13.02 11.32 24.24
N GLU A 84 12.78 12.29 23.37
CA GLU A 84 12.40 13.68 23.70
C GLU A 84 11.38 14.15 22.66
N GLU A 85 10.52 15.08 23.06
CA GLU A 85 9.47 15.68 22.24
C GLU A 85 9.48 17.20 22.37
N GLU A 86 9.20 17.89 21.27
CA GLU A 86 9.02 19.33 21.26
C GLU A 86 7.90 19.73 20.30
N ASP A 87 7.13 20.74 20.68
CA ASP A 87 6.11 21.32 19.81
C ASP A 87 6.80 22.19 18.74
N GLY A 88 7.00 21.63 17.55
CA GLY A 88 7.53 22.32 16.36
C GLY A 88 6.56 23.34 15.75
N GLY A 89 5.39 23.56 16.36
CA GLY A 89 4.43 24.58 15.97
C GLY A 89 3.71 24.25 14.66
N THR A 90 3.98 25.00 13.60
CA THR A 90 3.30 24.82 12.29
C THR A 90 3.80 23.62 11.51
N ASP A 91 5.01 23.15 11.82
CA ASP A 91 5.71 22.11 11.05
C ASP A 91 5.41 20.70 11.62
N GLY A 92 4.60 20.61 12.69
CA GLY A 92 4.26 19.38 13.39
C GLY A 92 5.05 19.20 14.69
N TRP A 93 4.87 18.07 15.36
CA TRP A 93 5.61 17.74 16.59
C TRP A 93 6.97 17.13 16.27
N ASP A 94 8.05 17.78 16.67
CA ASP A 94 9.39 17.21 16.53
C ASP A 94 9.67 16.23 17.67
N PHE A 95 10.43 15.18 17.39
CA PHE A 95 10.87 14.24 18.40
C PHE A 95 12.27 13.73 18.14
N LEU A 96 12.99 13.42 19.21
CA LEU A 96 14.30 12.80 19.16
C LEU A 96 14.14 11.29 18.95
N SER A 97 14.51 10.77 17.78
CA SER A 97 14.39 9.34 17.51
C SER A 97 15.39 8.54 18.35
N GLY A 98 14.90 7.55 19.12
CA GLY A 98 15.75 6.70 19.94
C GLY A 98 16.64 5.73 19.15
N LYS A 99 16.46 5.64 17.83
CA LYS A 99 17.26 4.74 16.98
C LYS A 99 18.58 5.35 16.55
N ASN A 100 18.55 6.63 16.19
CA ASN A 100 19.70 7.35 15.65
C ASN A 100 20.12 8.55 16.52
N GLY A 101 19.30 8.96 17.49
CA GLY A 101 19.55 10.13 18.34
C GLY A 101 19.49 11.44 17.56
N ILE A 102 18.69 11.51 16.49
CA ILE A 102 18.54 12.68 15.62
C ILE A 102 17.10 13.18 15.74
N TRP A 103 16.95 14.50 15.81
CA TRP A 103 15.64 15.16 15.79
C TRP A 103 14.97 14.96 14.44
N MET A 104 13.69 14.60 14.49
CA MET A 104 12.91 14.40 13.27
C MET A 104 11.44 14.69 13.49
N HIS A 105 10.76 15.00 12.39
CA HIS A 105 9.31 15.01 12.30
C HIS A 105 8.87 14.14 11.12
N PHE A 106 7.59 13.79 11.13
CA PHE A 106 6.92 13.32 9.92
C PHE A 106 6.45 14.50 9.09
N GLU A 107 6.55 14.35 7.78
CA GLU A 107 5.96 15.24 6.79
C GLU A 107 5.24 14.39 5.73
N SER A 108 4.12 14.88 5.22
CA SER A 108 3.40 14.23 4.13
C SER A 108 3.74 14.84 2.78
N ASN A 109 4.19 14.00 1.84
CA ASN A 109 4.49 14.39 0.47
C ASN A 109 3.59 13.60 -0.50
N HIS A 110 2.86 14.29 -1.39
CA HIS A 110 1.96 13.62 -2.35
C HIS A 110 2.68 12.68 -3.33
N GLU A 111 3.97 12.90 -3.59
CA GLU A 111 4.76 12.08 -4.48
C GLU A 111 5.38 10.87 -3.79
N GLN A 112 5.83 11.04 -2.55
CA GLN A 112 6.60 10.02 -1.81
C GLN A 112 5.82 9.36 -0.67
N GLY A 113 4.65 9.87 -0.32
CA GLY A 113 3.90 9.51 0.88
C GLY A 113 4.47 10.20 2.12
N ILE A 114 4.24 9.61 3.29
CA ILE A 114 4.78 10.12 4.55
C ILE A 114 6.29 9.88 4.60
N CYS A 115 7.04 10.93 4.91
CA CYS A 115 8.49 10.94 5.02
C CYS A 115 8.93 11.27 6.45
N LYS A 116 10.10 10.73 6.81
CA LYS A 116 10.90 11.13 7.97
C LYS A 116 11.78 12.28 7.54
N VAL A 117 11.64 13.44 8.15
CA VAL A 117 12.49 14.59 7.89
C VAL A 117 13.44 14.73 9.07
N TYR A 118 14.74 14.57 8.83
CA TYR A 118 15.76 14.73 9.87
C TYR A 118 16.19 16.19 9.96
N GLY A 119 16.17 16.74 11.16
CA GLY A 119 16.75 18.04 11.48
C GLY A 119 18.22 17.90 11.86
N ASP A 120 19.02 18.91 11.50
CA ASP A 120 20.43 18.98 11.88
C ASP A 120 20.63 19.44 13.35
N GLU A 121 19.60 20.02 14.00
CA GLU A 121 19.66 20.59 15.36
C GLU A 121 18.34 20.43 16.14
N GLU A 122 18.39 20.64 17.47
CA GLU A 122 17.21 20.73 18.36
C GLU A 122 16.19 21.76 17.82
N PRO A 123 14.89 21.41 17.77
CA PRO A 123 13.84 22.34 17.39
C PRO A 123 13.92 23.62 18.24
N GLY A 124 13.72 24.78 17.59
CA GLY A 124 13.79 26.08 18.26
C GLY A 124 15.19 26.71 18.41
N THR A 125 16.28 26.01 18.09
CA THR A 125 17.63 26.61 18.08
C THR A 125 17.87 27.40 16.79
N SER A 126 17.25 28.57 16.65
CA SER A 126 17.53 29.45 15.50
C SER A 126 18.92 30.09 15.64
N ASN A 127 19.98 29.37 15.28
CA ASN A 127 21.23 29.97 14.89
C ASN A 127 21.38 29.80 13.38
N GLY A 128 21.13 30.89 12.66
CA GLY A 128 21.48 30.96 11.26
C GLY A 128 22.97 30.69 11.06
N ASP A 129 23.27 30.03 9.95
CA ASP A 129 24.61 29.71 9.44
C ASP A 129 25.23 28.46 10.09
N LEU A 130 25.26 27.35 9.34
CA LEU A 130 26.47 26.57 9.04
C LEU A 130 26.14 25.21 8.37
N GLY A 131 26.70 25.00 7.17
CA GLY A 131 27.34 23.72 6.83
C GLY A 131 26.47 22.60 6.25
N GLN A 132 26.38 22.59 4.92
CA GLN A 132 26.10 21.39 4.12
C GLN A 132 26.94 20.20 4.60
N ASN A 133 26.31 19.09 4.99
CA ASN A 133 26.96 17.78 4.94
C ASN A 133 26.13 16.83 4.09
N THR A 134 26.54 16.78 2.83
CA THR A 134 26.18 15.83 1.81
C THR A 134 26.42 14.41 2.32
N VAL A 135 25.35 13.63 2.48
CA VAL A 135 25.44 12.18 2.25
C VAL A 135 24.81 11.92 0.89
N GLU A 136 25.69 11.84 -0.11
CA GLU A 136 25.35 11.42 -1.46
C GLU A 136 24.83 9.97 -1.42
N GLU A 137 23.52 9.79 -1.56
CA GLU A 137 23.00 8.64 -2.28
C GLU A 137 22.13 9.17 -3.43
N ASN A 138 22.69 9.04 -4.63
CA ASN A 138 22.15 9.46 -5.92
C ASN A 138 20.65 9.15 -6.05
N THR A 139 19.85 10.18 -6.39
CA THR A 139 19.01 10.22 -7.61
C THR A 139 18.49 11.66 -7.80
N ALA A 140 18.67 12.20 -9.01
CA ALA A 140 18.17 13.49 -9.52
C ALA A 140 16.66 13.68 -9.24
N ASP A 141 16.12 14.88 -9.03
CA ASP A 141 16.06 16.00 -9.97
C ASP A 141 15.59 17.26 -9.24
N ASN A 142 15.89 18.41 -9.83
CA ASN A 142 15.84 19.76 -9.30
C ASN A 142 14.40 20.32 -9.29
N SER A 143 13.90 20.78 -8.14
CA SER A 143 12.96 21.91 -8.13
C SER A 143 13.01 22.72 -6.83
N ASP A 144 13.12 24.01 -7.07
CA ASP A 144 13.19 25.17 -6.19
C ASP A 144 11.95 25.32 -5.30
N GLN A 145 12.15 25.16 -3.99
CA GLN A 145 11.44 25.89 -2.94
C GLN A 145 12.27 25.77 -1.66
N GLY A 146 12.51 26.90 -0.99
CA GLY A 146 13.43 27.03 0.14
C GLY A 146 13.16 25.99 1.24
N SER A 147 13.85 24.86 1.15
CA SER A 147 13.79 23.77 2.11
C SER A 147 14.90 23.97 3.11
N LYS A 148 14.56 24.04 4.40
CA LYS A 148 15.54 23.81 5.46
C LYS A 148 16.21 22.46 5.11
N ASN A 149 17.54 22.39 5.03
CA ASN A 149 18.33 21.27 4.50
C ASN A 149 18.20 19.96 5.32
N GLY A 150 17.00 19.47 5.59
CA GLY A 150 16.76 18.17 6.21
C GLY A 150 16.76 17.08 5.15
N VAL A 151 17.40 15.95 5.44
CA VAL A 151 17.28 14.74 4.61
C VAL A 151 15.89 14.17 4.83
N SER A 152 15.07 14.11 3.77
CA SER A 152 13.74 13.51 3.80
C SER A 152 13.78 12.08 3.27
N VAL A 153 13.33 11.12 4.07
CA VAL A 153 13.34 9.69 3.73
C VAL A 153 11.91 9.13 3.83
N PRO A 154 11.35 8.57 2.75
CA PRO A 154 10.00 8.02 2.78
C PRO A 154 9.89 6.82 3.72
N LEU A 155 8.79 6.73 4.47
CA LEU A 155 8.51 5.59 5.36
C LEU A 155 8.34 4.29 4.58
N LEU A 156 7.64 4.35 3.45
CA LEU A 156 7.46 3.25 2.52
C LEU A 156 7.99 3.64 1.15
N SER A 157 8.69 2.72 0.49
CA SER A 157 9.10 2.94 -0.90
C SER A 157 7.90 2.97 -1.84
N GLN A 158 8.02 3.67 -2.96
CA GLN A 158 6.97 3.69 -4.00
C GLN A 158 6.59 2.28 -4.47
N ALA A 159 7.59 1.39 -4.58
CA ALA A 159 7.38 -0.02 -4.93
C ALA A 159 6.57 -0.77 -3.86
N ALA A 160 6.81 -0.52 -2.57
CA ALA A 160 6.03 -1.10 -1.48
C ALA A 160 4.57 -0.61 -1.48
N MET A 161 4.33 0.60 -1.99
CA MET A 161 2.99 1.17 -2.20
C MET A 161 2.36 0.78 -3.54
N GLY A 162 3.00 -0.13 -4.29
CA GLY A 162 2.48 -0.64 -5.57
C GLY A 162 2.42 0.40 -6.69
N ASN A 163 3.14 1.53 -6.57
CA ASN A 163 3.11 2.71 -7.46
C ASN A 163 1.72 3.34 -7.70
N LEU A 164 0.66 2.79 -7.09
CA LEU A 164 -0.73 3.21 -7.24
C LEU A 164 -1.19 4.07 -6.07
N PHE A 165 -0.54 3.91 -4.91
CA PHE A 165 -0.95 4.54 -3.68
C PHE A 165 0.11 5.51 -3.15
N TYR A 166 -0.33 6.39 -2.25
CA TYR A 166 0.52 7.12 -1.33
C TYR A 166 -0.18 7.23 0.03
N THR A 167 0.59 7.53 1.07
CA THR A 167 0.11 7.65 2.46
C THR A 167 0.13 9.11 2.87
N ASP A 168 -0.79 9.49 3.75
CA ASP A 168 -0.97 10.85 4.23
C ASP A 168 -1.65 10.84 5.61
N TYR A 169 -1.54 11.93 6.37
CA TYR A 169 -2.17 12.11 7.68
C TYR A 169 -2.54 13.58 7.88
N ASP A 170 -3.49 13.86 8.76
CA ASP A 170 -3.95 15.24 9.01
C ASP A 170 -3.04 15.97 10.01
N SER A 171 -2.85 15.37 11.18
CA SER A 171 -2.04 15.93 12.25
C SER A 171 -1.53 14.84 13.17
N TYR A 172 -0.43 15.10 13.88
CA TYR A 172 -0.05 14.27 15.02
C TYR A 172 0.42 15.15 16.16
N ILE A 173 0.04 14.76 17.37
CA ILE A 173 0.33 15.50 18.60
C ILE A 173 0.82 14.55 19.68
N TYR A 174 1.54 15.07 20.67
CA TYR A 174 1.91 14.31 21.86
C TYR A 174 1.11 14.80 23.08
N GLU A 175 0.36 13.88 23.69
CA GLU A 175 -0.43 14.15 24.89
C GLU A 175 -0.47 12.91 25.79
N ASP A 176 -0.40 13.09 27.11
CA ASP A 176 -0.57 12.02 28.10
C ASP A 176 0.36 10.81 27.91
N GLY A 177 1.61 11.04 27.51
CA GLY A 177 2.59 9.96 27.28
C GLY A 177 2.42 9.23 25.93
N CYS A 178 1.55 9.74 25.05
CA CYS A 178 1.19 9.10 23.80
C CYS A 178 1.24 10.08 22.63
N PHE A 179 1.82 9.64 21.51
CA PHE A 179 1.62 10.27 20.22
C PHE A 179 0.26 9.84 19.65
N LYS A 180 -0.55 10.80 19.24
CA LYS A 180 -1.84 10.59 18.58
C LYS A 180 -1.75 11.13 17.16
N VAL A 181 -1.75 10.23 16.18
CA VAL A 181 -1.79 10.58 14.74
C VAL A 181 -3.24 10.49 14.27
N LYS A 182 -3.75 11.56 13.67
CA LYS A 182 -5.12 11.67 13.17
C LYS A 182 -5.20 11.43 11.68
N ASP A 183 -6.25 10.72 11.29
CA ASP A 183 -6.65 10.46 9.91
C ASP A 183 -5.51 9.93 9.03
N LEU A 184 -4.77 8.95 9.56
CA LEU A 184 -3.77 8.22 8.78
C LEU A 184 -4.48 7.45 7.67
N ALA A 185 -4.18 7.80 6.43
CA ALA A 185 -4.92 7.32 5.27
C ALA A 185 -4.01 6.93 4.11
N VAL A 186 -4.57 6.08 3.24
CA VAL A 186 -3.97 5.68 1.98
C VAL A 186 -4.87 6.16 0.86
N TYR A 187 -4.29 6.90 -0.07
CA TYR A 187 -4.99 7.49 -1.20
C TYR A 187 -4.49 6.91 -2.52
N TYR A 188 -5.37 6.91 -3.51
CA TYR A 188 -4.95 6.63 -4.89
C TYR A 188 -4.13 7.81 -5.41
N ARG A 189 -2.98 7.51 -6.02
CA ARG A 189 -2.20 8.48 -6.77
C ARG A 189 -3.01 8.89 -8.00
N ASN A 190 -3.52 10.10 -8.00
CA ASN A 190 -4.22 10.68 -9.13
C ASN A 190 -3.78 12.12 -9.28
N GLU A 191 -3.11 12.43 -10.40
CA GLU A 191 -2.42 13.71 -10.63
C GLU A 191 -3.38 14.90 -10.79
N GLU A 192 -4.68 14.64 -10.96
CA GLU A 192 -5.70 15.66 -11.27
C GLU A 192 -6.65 16.01 -10.10
N ILE A 193 -6.59 15.30 -8.95
CA ILE A 193 -7.53 15.53 -7.84
C ILE A 193 -6.95 16.51 -6.82
N ASN A 194 -7.65 17.65 -6.62
CA ASN A 194 -7.39 18.60 -5.54
C ASN A 194 -7.36 17.88 -4.17
N SER A 195 -6.39 18.21 -3.31
CA SER A 195 -6.22 17.56 -2.01
C SER A 195 -7.49 17.47 -1.16
N ALA A 196 -8.39 18.45 -1.28
CA ALA A 196 -9.65 18.52 -0.53
C ALA A 196 -10.78 17.57 -1.00
N GLU A 197 -10.68 16.96 -2.20
CA GLU A 197 -11.72 16.08 -2.76
C GLU A 197 -11.29 14.61 -2.81
N ARG A 198 -10.14 14.29 -2.21
CA ARG A 198 -9.58 12.94 -2.23
C ARG A 198 -10.39 12.01 -1.34
N VAL A 199 -10.70 10.83 -1.85
CA VAL A 199 -11.36 9.77 -1.09
C VAL A 199 -10.32 8.72 -0.68
N PRO A 200 -10.21 8.38 0.62
CA PRO A 200 -9.24 7.40 1.07
C PRO A 200 -9.63 5.99 0.60
N ALA A 201 -8.65 5.24 0.09
CA ALA A 201 -8.78 3.81 -0.21
C ALA A 201 -8.84 2.98 1.09
N ALA A 202 -8.08 3.40 2.10
CA ALA A 202 -8.10 2.91 3.46
C ALA A 202 -7.80 4.07 4.43
N ILE A 203 -8.41 4.04 5.62
CA ILE A 203 -8.22 5.08 6.64
C ILE A 203 -8.22 4.46 8.04
N LEU A 204 -7.37 5.03 8.90
CA LEU A 204 -7.34 4.84 10.33
C LEU A 204 -7.51 6.22 10.98
N ASN A 205 -8.70 6.46 11.57
CA ASN A 205 -9.06 7.76 12.10
C ASN A 205 -8.11 8.25 13.19
N GLU A 206 -7.59 7.34 13.99
CA GLU A 206 -6.64 7.65 15.07
C GLU A 206 -5.69 6.48 15.30
N LEU A 207 -4.39 6.79 15.29
CA LEU A 207 -3.32 5.90 15.72
C LEU A 207 -2.74 6.46 17.02
N VAL A 208 -2.82 5.69 18.10
CA VAL A 208 -2.28 6.07 19.41
C VAL A 208 -1.05 5.21 19.71
N VAL A 209 0.10 5.86 19.90
CA VAL A 209 1.39 5.21 20.17
C VAL A 209 1.90 5.70 21.51
N ARG A 210 2.09 4.77 22.46
CA ARG A 210 2.76 5.07 23.72
C ARG A 210 4.25 5.23 23.48
N ALA A 211 4.80 6.37 23.85
CA ALA A 211 6.24 6.56 23.86
C ALA A 211 6.83 5.93 25.13
N VAL A 212 7.61 4.87 24.96
CA VAL A 212 8.06 4.05 26.09
C VAL A 212 9.14 4.76 26.90
N ASN A 213 9.95 5.58 26.24
CA ASN A 213 11.10 6.24 26.86
C ASN A 213 10.79 7.67 27.37
N LEU A 214 9.69 8.26 26.90
CA LEU A 214 9.27 9.61 27.26
C LEU A 214 8.42 9.67 28.55
N GLY A 215 7.83 8.55 28.93
CA GLY A 215 6.95 8.48 30.09
C GLY A 215 7.69 8.12 31.37
N ASP A 216 8.28 9.11 32.04
CA ASP A 216 8.49 9.11 33.51
C ASP A 216 8.88 10.48 34.11
N THR A 217 8.65 11.61 33.42
CA THR A 217 8.81 12.95 34.01
C THR A 217 7.52 13.40 34.73
N GLN A 218 7.08 12.62 35.71
CA GLN A 218 6.26 13.16 36.80
C GLN A 218 7.23 13.72 37.84
N SER A 219 7.47 15.03 37.84
CA SER A 219 8.00 15.76 39.00
C SER A 219 7.08 16.89 39.42
#